data_AF-A0A314UBD9-F1
#
_entry.id   AF-A0A314UBD9-F1
#
_cell.length_a   1.000
_cell.length_b   1.000
_cell.length_c   1.000
_cell.angle_alpha   90.00
_cell.angle_beta   90.00
_cell.angle_gamma   90.00
#
_symmetry.space_group_name_H-M   'P 1'
#
loop_
_entity.id
_entity.type
_entity.pdbx_description
1 polymer ?
#
loop_
_entity_poly.entity_id
_entity_poly.type
_entity_poly.pdbx_seq_one_letter_code
_entity_poly.pdbx_strand_id
1 'polypeptide(L)' 'MSPSFTATCVLPMMLLLLVAHITTLVESSNPPKKITVRITNTLEDNVDLTVHCKSKDDDLGEHLLHPGET' A
#
# COMPACT_ATOMS: atom_id res chain seq x y z
N MET A 1 22.12 -40.37 25.03
CA MET A 1 21.49 -39.04 24.97
C MET A 1 20.22 -39.08 25.80
N SER A 2 20.15 -38.38 26.92
CA SER A 2 18.94 -38.34 27.75
C SER A 2 17.84 -37.49 27.10
N PRO A 3 16.56 -37.91 27.13
CA PRO A 3 15.43 -37.20 26.50
C PRO A 3 15.15 -35.81 27.12
N SER A 4 15.77 -35.50 28.25
CA SER A 4 15.71 -34.19 28.91
C SER A 4 16.61 -33.13 28.24
N PHE A 5 17.68 -33.54 27.56
CA PHE A 5 18.62 -32.61 26.92
C PHE A 5 18.10 -32.04 25.60
N THR A 6 17.37 -32.87 24.84
CA THR A 6 16.76 -32.44 23.57
C THR A 6 15.69 -31.38 23.80
N ALA A 7 14.78 -31.59 24.76
CA ALA A 7 13.72 -30.66 25.12
C ALA A 7 14.25 -29.28 25.55
N THR A 8 15.36 -29.25 26.30
CA THR A 8 15.98 -28.02 26.81
C THR A 8 16.51 -27.13 25.67
N CYS A 9 16.92 -27.72 24.55
CA CYS A 9 17.41 -26.97 23.38
C CYS A 9 16.32 -26.66 22.34
N VAL A 10 15.33 -27.55 22.14
CA VAL A 10 14.28 -27.31 21.13
C VAL A 10 13.28 -26.23 21.53
N LEU A 11 12.95 -26.10 22.81
CA LEU A 11 12.03 -25.05 23.32
C LEU A 11 12.53 -23.62 23.02
N PRO A 12 13.77 -23.23 23.37
CA PRO A 12 14.28 -21.90 23.04
C PRO A 12 14.47 -21.72 21.54
N MET A 13 14.85 -22.76 20.79
CA MET A 13 14.93 -22.69 19.32
C MET A 13 13.57 -22.41 18.68
N MET A 14 12.51 -23.10 19.12
CA MET A 14 11.15 -22.84 18.63
C MET A 14 10.65 -21.44 18.98
N LEU A 15 10.97 -20.95 20.18
CA LEU A 15 10.61 -19.59 20.59
C LEU A 15 11.33 -18.54 19.73
N LEU A 16 12.62 -18.73 19.46
CA LEU A 16 13.39 -17.84 18.57
C LEU A 16 12.84 -17.83 17.15
N LEU A 17 12.44 -19.00 16.62
CA LEU A 17 11.78 -19.10 15.32
C LEU A 17 10.44 -18.37 15.33
N LEU A 18 9.60 -18.56 16.35
CA LEU A 18 8.31 -17.87 16.47
C LEU A 18 8.47 -16.34 16.50
N VAL A 19 9.43 -15.84 17.29
CA VAL A 19 9.74 -14.40 17.37
C VAL A 19 10.22 -13.87 16.02
N ALA A 20 11.09 -14.61 15.30
CA ALA A 20 11.56 -14.21 13.98
C ALA A 20 10.41 -14.07 12.96
N HIS A 21 9.44 -14.99 12.96
CA HIS A 21 8.26 -14.90 12.08
C HIS A 21 7.40 -13.67 12.40
N ILE A 22 7.18 -13.38 13.70
CA ILE A 22 6.44 -12.20 14.14
C ILE A 22 7.15 -10.91 13.70
N THR A 23 8.49 -10.87 13.75
CA THR A 23 9.24 -9.68 13.31
C THR A 23 9.20 -9.43 11.80
N THR A 24 9.06 -10.48 10.98
CA THR A 24 8.95 -10.33 9.51
C THR A 24 7.57 -9.89 9.04
N LEU A 25 6.54 -10.04 9.87
CA LEU A 25 5.16 -9.59 9.57
C LEU A 25 4.95 -8.09 9.78
N VAL A 26 5.95 -7.38 10.32
CA VAL A 26 5.97 -5.91 10.30
C VAL A 26 6.41 -5.48 8.90
N GLU A 27 5.54 -5.73 7.92
CA GLU A 27 5.60 -5.05 6.64
C GLU A 27 5.50 -3.56 6.93
N SER A 28 6.57 -2.83 6.60
CA SER A 28 6.67 -1.37 6.47
C SER A 28 5.38 -0.63 6.88
N SER A 29 5.26 -0.31 8.17
CA SER A 29 4.09 0.36 8.77
C SER A 29 3.93 1.83 8.34
N ASN A 30 4.43 2.18 7.16
CA ASN A 30 4.15 3.47 6.55
C ASN A 30 2.92 3.28 5.67
N PRO A 31 1.75 3.81 6.06
CA PRO A 31 0.61 3.82 5.15
C PRO A 31 1.03 4.45 3.82
N PRO A 32 0.50 3.94 2.69
CA PRO A 32 0.81 4.51 1.39
C PRO A 32 0.51 6.02 1.44
N LYS A 33 1.51 6.83 1.05
CA LYS A 33 1.34 8.29 1.03
C LYS A 33 0.25 8.61 0.01
N LYS A 34 -0.87 9.18 0.49
CA LYS A 34 -1.92 9.67 -0.40
C LYS A 34 -1.42 10.94 -1.10
N ILE A 35 -1.49 10.94 -2.43
CA ILE A 35 -1.14 12.08 -3.27
C ILE A 35 -2.45 12.65 -3.82
N THR A 36 -2.62 13.97 -3.72
CA THR A 36 -3.74 14.68 -4.33
C THR A 36 -3.26 15.34 -5.62
N VAL A 37 -4.02 15.16 -6.70
CA VAL A 37 -3.78 15.82 -7.99
C VAL A 37 -4.85 16.90 -8.20
N ARG A 38 -4.45 18.02 -8.80
CA ARG A 38 -5.34 19.11 -9.21
C ARG A 38 -5.21 19.24 -10.72
N ILE A 39 -6.31 19.04 -11.44
CA ILE A 39 -6.36 19.12 -12.89
C ILE A 39 -7.15 20.37 -13.22
N THR A 40 -6.72 21.17 -14.19
CA THR A 40 -7.50 22.33 -14.65
C THR A 40 -7.62 22.25 -16.15
N ASN A 41 -8.85 22.34 -16.68
CA ASN A 41 -9.05 22.31 -18.13
C ASN A 41 -8.71 23.68 -18.74
N THR A 42 -7.55 23.74 -19.39
CA THR A 42 -7.09 24.91 -20.16
C THR A 42 -6.95 24.61 -21.65
N LEU A 43 -7.70 23.63 -22.15
CA LEU A 43 -7.71 23.31 -23.58
C LEU A 43 -8.25 24.51 -24.39
N GLU A 44 -7.68 24.72 -25.56
CA GLU A 44 -8.16 25.73 -26.51
C GLU A 44 -9.55 25.33 -27.06
N ASP A 45 -10.24 26.27 -27.71
CA ASP A 45 -11.55 26.05 -28.36
C ASP A 45 -12.73 25.67 -27.44
N ASN A 46 -12.63 25.90 -26.13
CA ASN A 46 -13.71 25.63 -25.15
C ASN A 46 -14.19 24.17 -25.18
N VAL A 47 -13.28 23.21 -25.34
CA VAL A 47 -13.62 21.78 -25.35
C VAL A 47 -13.64 21.19 -23.94
N ASP A 48 -14.53 20.23 -23.72
CA ASP A 48 -14.60 19.47 -22.48
C ASP A 48 -13.42 18.48 -22.38
N LEU A 49 -12.89 18.32 -21.16
CA LEU A 49 -11.85 17.35 -20.83
C LEU A 49 -12.45 16.23 -19.99
N THR A 50 -12.40 14.99 -20.49
CA THR A 50 -12.74 13.80 -19.69
C THR A 50 -11.46 13.14 -19.19
N VAL A 51 -11.33 12.95 -17.88
CA VAL A 51 -10.17 12.33 -17.24
C VAL A 51 -10.59 11.10 -16.45
N HIS A 52 -9.96 9.95 -16.70
CA HIS A 52 -10.07 8.78 -15.83
C HIS A 52 -8.93 8.77 -14.81
N CYS A 53 -9.26 9.00 -13.54
CA CYS A 53 -8.29 9.02 -12.44
C CYS A 53 -8.14 7.62 -11.82
N LYS A 54 -7.03 6.92 -12.10
CA LYS A 54 -6.74 5.59 -11.56
C LYS A 54 -5.26 5.42 -11.18
N SER A 55 -5.00 4.82 -10.02
CA SER A 55 -3.68 4.49 -9.51
C SER A 55 -3.66 3.08 -8.91
N LYS A 56 -3.04 2.13 -9.62
CA LYS A 56 -3.04 0.70 -9.26
C LYS A 56 -4.47 0.20 -9.00
N ASP A 57 -4.76 -0.17 -7.75
CA ASP A 57 -6.04 -0.71 -7.30
C ASP A 57 -7.04 0.37 -6.85
N ASP A 58 -6.61 1.64 -6.79
CA ASP A 58 -7.46 2.79 -6.45
C ASP A 58 -7.98 3.45 -7.73
N ASP A 59 -9.29 3.31 -7.97
CA ASP A 59 -9.97 3.80 -9.17
C ASP A 59 -11.03 4.83 -8.76
N LEU A 60 -10.84 6.08 -9.16
CA LEU A 60 -11.75 7.19 -8.87
C LEU A 60 -12.73 7.44 -10.01
N GLY A 61 -12.67 6.65 -11.09
CA GLY A 61 -13.54 6.75 -12.25
C GLY A 61 -13.24 7.94 -13.16
N GLU A 62 -14.23 8.27 -14.00
CA GLU A 62 -14.18 9.37 -14.96
C GLU A 62 -14.69 10.69 -14.35
N HIS A 63 -14.03 11.79 -14.70
CA HIS A 63 -14.33 13.16 -14.30
C HIS A 63 -14.43 14.02 -15.56
N LEU A 64 -15.57 14.68 -15.75
CA LEU A 64 -15.77 15.66 -16.81
C LEU A 64 -15.43 17.05 -16.27
N LEU A 65 -14.54 17.76 -16.97
CA LEU A 65 -14.13 19.12 -16.65
C LEU A 65 -14.50 20.03 -17.81
N HIS A 66 -15.41 20.97 -17.58
CA HIS A 66 -15.70 22.03 -18.54
C HIS A 66 -14.52 23.01 -18.62
N PRO A 67 -14.45 23.85 -19.67
CA PRO A 67 -13.38 24.84 -19.80
C PRO A 67 -13.24 25.74 -18.56
N GLY A 68 -12.02 25.80 -18.01
CA GLY A 68 -11.69 26.58 -16.81
C GLY A 68 -12.01 25.90 -15.47
N GLU A 69 -12.65 24.73 -15.46
CA GLU A 69 -12.93 23.99 -14.23
C GLU A 69 -11.69 23.29 -13.66
N THR A 70 -11.76 22.96 -12.38
CA THR A 70 -10.72 22.23 -11.63
C THR A 70 -11.29 21.03 -10.90
#